data_AF-A0A7S2ZGF5-F1
#
_entry.id   AF-A0A7S2ZGF5-F1
#
_cell.length_a   1.000
_cell.length_b   1.000
_cell.length_c   1.000
_cell.angle_alpha   90.00
_cell.angle_beta   90.00
_cell.angle_gamma   90.00
#
_symmetry.space_group_name_H-M   'P 1'
#
loop_
_entity.id
_entity.type
_entity.pdbx_description
1 polymer ?
#
loop_
_entity_poly.entity_id
_entity_poly.type
_entity_poly.pdbx_seq_one_letter_code
_entity_poly.pdbx_strand_id
1 'polypeptide(L)'
;MIKASEEFHQSLGIPYRVVSIVSGALNKAAAKKLDLEGWYPAGSAYRELVSCSNCTDYQSRRLQTRFGSNKRGDQGEKKFVHMLNSTLCATTRVICAILENNQTDEGVIIPEPLRA
;
A
#
# COMPACT_ATOMS: atom_id res chain seq x y z
N MET A 1 -5.29 3.95 5.26
CA MET A 1 -4.94 2.63 4.68
C MET A 1 -3.54 2.22 5.07
N ILE A 2 -2.51 3.06 4.93
CA ILE A 2 -1.12 2.70 5.29
C ILE A 2 -0.96 2.03 6.66
N LYS A 3 -1.65 2.51 7.70
CA LYS A 3 -1.61 1.91 9.04
C LYS A 3 -2.00 0.43 9.07
N ALA A 4 -2.98 0.01 8.26
CA ALA A 4 -3.37 -1.40 8.17
C ALA A 4 -2.26 -2.24 7.51
N SER A 5 -1.56 -1.67 6.52
CA SER A 5 -0.39 -2.32 5.92
C SER A 5 0.79 -2.39 6.90
N GLU A 6 0.99 -1.36 7.73
CA GLU A 6 1.99 -1.35 8.81
C GLU A 6 1.68 -2.43 9.85
N GLU A 7 0.46 -2.46 10.40
CA GLU A 7 0.00 -3.46 11.37
C GLU A 7 0.15 -4.90 10.83
N PHE A 8 -0.10 -5.11 9.53
CA PHE A 8 0.13 -6.40 8.87
C PHE A 8 1.61 -6.80 8.81
N HIS A 9 2.52 -5.88 8.45
CA HIS A 9 3.95 -6.22 8.38
C HIS A 9 4.59 -6.34 9.77
N GLN A 10 4.08 -5.58 10.76
CA GLN A 10 4.45 -5.72 12.17
C GLN A 10 4.07 -7.10 12.72
N SER A 11 2.88 -7.61 12.41
CA SER A 11 2.47 -8.95 12.87
C SER A 11 3.32 -10.07 12.26
N LEU A 12 3.86 -9.87 11.05
CA LEU A 12 4.81 -10.78 10.43
C LEU A 12 6.25 -10.64 10.94
N GLY A 13 6.54 -9.62 11.77
CA GLY A 13 7.89 -9.35 12.28
C GLY A 13 8.86 -8.80 11.23
N ILE A 14 8.36 -8.23 10.12
CA ILE A 14 9.21 -7.70 9.05
C ILE A 14 9.63 -6.27 9.41
N PRO A 15 10.93 -5.94 9.56
CA PRO A 15 11.37 -4.57 9.77
C PRO A 15 11.13 -3.74 8.50
N TYR A 16 10.70 -2.49 8.64
CA TYR A 16 10.38 -1.63 7.50
C TYR A 16 10.59 -0.15 7.81
N ARG A 17 10.48 0.67 6.76
CA ARG A 17 10.27 2.12 6.85
C ARG A 17 9.09 2.56 6.00
N VAL A 18 8.47 3.66 6.36
CA VAL A 18 7.45 4.32 5.53
C VAL A 18 8.07 5.55 4.89
N VAL A 19 7.95 5.65 3.57
CA VAL A 19 8.47 6.78 2.79
C VAL A 19 7.35 7.56 2.12
N SER A 20 7.44 8.88 2.14
CA SER A 20 6.57 9.73 1.33
C SER A 20 7.21 9.97 -0.02
N ILE A 21 6.51 9.58 -1.09
CA ILE A 21 7.05 9.67 -2.45
C ILE A 21 7.12 11.13 -2.91
N VAL A 22 8.27 11.51 -3.47
CA VAL A 22 8.51 12.85 -4.01
C VAL A 22 7.64 13.13 -5.23
N SER A 23 7.29 14.40 -5.46
CA SER A 23 6.34 14.80 -6.49
C SER A 23 6.68 14.28 -7.89
N GLY A 24 7.96 14.29 -8.29
CA GLY A 24 8.41 13.82 -9.60
C GLY A 24 8.28 12.31 -9.83
N ALA A 25 8.11 11.52 -8.77
CA ALA A 25 7.92 10.08 -8.82
C ALA A 25 6.45 9.65 -8.64
N LEU A 26 5.54 10.59 -8.41
CA LEU A 26 4.11 10.30 -8.36
C LEU A 26 3.59 9.97 -9.77
N ASN A 27 2.76 8.93 -9.88
CA ASN A 27 2.00 8.68 -11.09
C ASN A 27 0.84 9.69 -11.21
N LYS A 28 0.35 9.92 -12.43
CA LYS A 28 -0.66 10.96 -12.74
C LYS A 28 -1.89 10.96 -11.84
N ALA A 29 -2.30 9.79 -11.35
CA ALA A 29 -3.50 9.64 -10.54
C ALA A 29 -3.28 9.91 -9.04
N ALA A 30 -2.05 9.85 -8.52
CA ALA A 30 -1.80 9.97 -7.08
C ALA A 30 -1.62 11.44 -6.67
N ALA A 31 -2.47 11.90 -5.75
CA ALA A 31 -2.28 13.19 -5.07
C ALA A 31 -1.23 13.08 -3.96
N LYS A 32 -1.14 11.91 -3.31
CA LYS A 32 -0.10 11.54 -2.34
C LYS A 32 0.06 10.03 -2.34
N LYS A 33 1.30 9.56 -2.24
CA LYS A 33 1.67 8.14 -2.17
C LYS A 33 2.64 7.90 -1.01
N LEU A 34 2.38 6.85 -0.25
CA LEU A 34 3.25 6.32 0.80
C LEU A 34 3.65 4.90 0.44
N ASP A 35 4.95 4.62 0.49
CA ASP A 35 5.46 3.25 0.31
C ASP A 35 5.96 2.69 1.64
N LEU A 36 5.63 1.42 1.90
CA LEU A 36 6.25 0.64 2.96
C LEU A 36 7.35 -0.19 2.30
N GLU A 37 8.57 0.09 2.71
CA GLU A 37 9.75 -0.63 2.22
C GLU A 37 10.26 -1.56 3.32
N GLY A 38 10.20 -2.87 3.06
CA GLY A 38 10.72 -3.88 3.97
C GLY A 38 12.25 -3.91 3.92
N TRP A 39 12.88 -4.20 5.05
CA TRP A 39 14.32 -4.38 5.17
C TRP A 39 14.72 -5.81 4.76
N TYR A 40 15.70 -5.90 3.88
CA TYR A 40 16.27 -7.15 3.38
C TYR A 40 17.72 -7.25 3.88
N PRO A 41 17.99 -8.03 4.95
CA PRO A 41 19.30 -8.05 5.62
C PRO A 41 20.43 -8.58 4.73
N ALA A 42 20.19 -9.57 3.87
CA ALA A 42 21.25 -10.12 3.02
C ALA A 42 21.71 -9.09 1.98
N GLY A 43 20.78 -8.28 1.49
CA GLY A 43 21.07 -7.18 0.55
C GLY A 43 21.42 -5.85 1.21
N SER A 44 21.31 -5.73 2.54
CA SER A 44 21.44 -4.47 3.29
C SER A 44 20.64 -3.31 2.66
N ALA A 45 19.40 -3.60 2.24
CA ALA A 45 18.61 -2.66 1.45
C ALA A 45 17.12 -2.69 1.82
N TYR A 46 16.47 -1.55 1.65
CA TYR A 46 15.02 -1.43 1.69
C TYR A 46 14.42 -1.72 0.31
N ARG A 47 13.36 -2.53 0.25
CA ARG A 47 12.61 -2.82 -0.99
C ARG A 47 11.12 -2.66 -0.78
N GLU A 48 10.44 -2.09 -1.77
CA GLU A 48 8.99 -1.82 -1.73
C GLU A 48 8.17 -3.11 -1.56
N LEU A 49 7.38 -3.18 -0.49
CA LEU A 49 6.36 -4.21 -0.25
C LEU A 49 4.94 -3.68 -0.46
N VAL A 50 4.72 -2.39 -0.19
CA VAL A 50 3.40 -1.74 -0.29
C VAL A 50 3.52 -0.40 -0.95
N SER A 51 2.52 -0.07 -1.77
CA SER A 51 2.23 1.28 -2.23
C SER A 51 0.80 1.65 -1.85
N CYS A 52 0.62 2.76 -1.12
CA CYS A 52 -0.65 3.29 -0.64
C CYS A 52 -0.88 4.69 -1.22
N SER A 53 -1.90 4.84 -2.07
CA SER A 53 -2.17 6.08 -2.80
C SER A 53 -3.55 6.66 -2.50
N ASN A 54 -3.61 7.97 -2.30
CA ASN A 54 -4.84 8.75 -2.41
C ASN A 54 -4.93 9.34 -3.81
N CYS A 55 -5.94 8.92 -4.58
CA CYS A 55 -6.16 9.37 -5.95
C CYS A 55 -7.27 10.41 -6.08
N THR A 56 -7.81 10.89 -4.95
CA THR A 56 -8.94 11.83 -4.87
C THR A 56 -10.01 11.46 -5.90
N ASP A 57 -10.45 12.39 -6.72
CA ASP A 57 -11.47 12.17 -7.74
C ASP A 57 -10.90 11.84 -9.14
N TYR A 58 -9.58 11.68 -9.28
CA TYR A 58 -8.94 11.50 -10.59
C TYR A 58 -9.51 10.29 -11.36
N GLN A 59 -9.61 9.15 -10.67
CA GLN A 59 -10.14 7.92 -11.26
C GLN A 59 -11.68 7.98 -11.40
N SER A 60 -12.38 8.51 -10.39
CA SER A 60 -13.84 8.55 -10.36
C SER A 60 -14.44 9.50 -11.39
N ARG A 61 -13.75 10.58 -11.75
CA ARG A 61 -14.13 11.47 -12.87
C ARG A 61 -14.16 10.70 -14.20
N ARG A 62 -13.13 9.90 -14.47
CA ARG A 62 -13.05 9.07 -15.68
C ARG A 62 -14.12 7.98 -15.70
N LEU A 63 -14.40 7.37 -14.55
CA LEU A 63 -15.39 6.30 -14.39
C LEU A 63 -16.84 6.79 -14.20
N GLN A 64 -17.05 8.11 -14.13
CA GLN A 64 -18.36 8.71 -13.80
C GLN A 64 -18.96 8.23 -12.48
N THR A 65 -18.13 7.93 -11.47
CA THR A 65 -18.57 7.51 -10.14
C THR A 65 -18.91 8.73 -9.29
N ARG A 66 -20.19 9.12 -9.27
CA ARG A 66 -20.66 10.39 -8.69
C ARG A 66 -20.96 10.28 -7.20
N PHE A 67 -20.92 11.44 -6.54
CA PHE A 67 -21.33 11.63 -5.16
C PHE A 67 -22.35 12.78 -5.09
N GLY A 68 -23.42 12.63 -4.29
CA GLY A 68 -24.48 13.63 -4.13
C GLY A 68 -25.80 13.31 -4.85
N SER A 69 -26.77 14.22 -4.76
CA SER A 69 -28.15 13.97 -5.23
C SER A 69 -28.35 14.24 -6.72
N ASN A 70 -28.96 13.30 -7.42
CA ASN A 70 -29.46 13.46 -8.80
C ASN A 70 -30.84 14.14 -8.85
N LYS A 71 -31.12 15.13 -7.98
CA LYS A 71 -32.42 15.82 -8.03
C LYS A 71 -32.50 16.61 -9.34
N ARG A 72 -33.57 16.38 -10.12
CA ARG A 72 -33.87 17.14 -11.34
C ARG A 72 -33.92 18.63 -10.99
N GLY A 73 -33.04 19.43 -11.60
CA GLY A 73 -32.97 20.88 -11.43
C GLY A 73 -31.76 21.38 -10.63
N ASP A 74 -30.99 20.49 -10.00
CA ASP A 74 -29.76 20.89 -9.33
C ASP A 74 -28.64 21.08 -10.38
N GLN A 75 -28.45 22.34 -10.83
CA GLN A 75 -27.36 22.74 -11.73
C GLN A 75 -26.00 22.86 -10.99
N GLY A 76 -25.90 22.32 -9.77
CA GLY A 76 -24.67 22.31 -9.00
C GLY A 76 -23.52 21.57 -9.70
N GLU A 77 -22.30 21.91 -9.30
CA GLU A 77 -21.08 21.28 -9.79
C GLU A 77 -21.12 19.76 -9.58
N LYS A 78 -20.78 18.97 -10.61
CA LYS A 78 -20.75 17.51 -10.53
C LYS A 78 -19.67 17.06 -9.54
N LYS A 79 -20.08 16.48 -8.41
CA LYS A 79 -19.18 15.92 -7.40
C LYS A 79 -18.92 14.43 -7.66
N PHE A 80 -17.71 13.99 -7.35
CA PHE A 80 -17.25 12.62 -7.55
C PHE A 80 -16.70 12.06 -6.24
N VAL A 81 -16.80 10.74 -6.06
CA VAL A 81 -16.22 10.09 -4.87
C VAL A 81 -14.70 10.17 -4.89
N HIS A 82 -14.06 10.16 -3.73
CA HIS A 82 -12.63 9.95 -3.63
C HIS A 82 -12.30 8.45 -3.69
N MET A 83 -11.24 8.09 -4.42
CA MET A 83 -10.75 6.71 -4.55
C MET A 83 -9.34 6.61 -3.98
N LEU A 84 -9.12 5.58 -3.16
CA LEU A 84 -7.84 5.24 -2.57
C LEU A 84 -7.56 3.76 -2.85
N ASN A 85 -6.28 3.40 -2.93
CA ASN A 85 -5.84 2.02 -3.09
C ASN A 85 -4.56 1.78 -2.27
N SER A 86 -4.39 0.54 -1.80
CA SER A 86 -3.20 0.13 -1.07
C SER A 86 -2.96 -1.36 -1.27
N THR A 87 -1.72 -1.74 -1.52
CA THR A 87 -1.30 -3.14 -1.36
C THR A 87 -1.37 -3.51 0.12
N LEU A 88 -1.95 -4.66 0.45
CA LEU A 88 -1.80 -5.25 1.78
C LEU A 88 -0.61 -6.23 1.80
N CYS A 89 -0.59 -7.16 0.84
CA CYS A 89 0.45 -8.18 0.72
C CYS A 89 0.72 -8.49 -0.76
N ALA A 90 1.91 -8.11 -1.24
CA ALA A 90 2.45 -8.63 -2.50
C ALA A 90 3.14 -9.97 -2.19
N THR A 91 2.37 -11.06 -2.28
CA THR A 91 2.71 -12.38 -1.70
C THR A 91 4.16 -12.82 -1.94
N THR A 92 4.65 -12.82 -3.17
CA THR A 92 6.01 -13.27 -3.48
C THR A 92 7.09 -12.36 -2.88
N ARG A 93 6.89 -11.04 -2.85
CA ARG A 93 7.82 -10.10 -2.22
C ARG A 93 7.87 -10.29 -0.71
N VAL A 94 6.69 -10.49 -0.10
CA VAL A 94 6.57 -10.77 1.35
C VAL A 94 7.21 -12.11 1.70
N ILE A 95 7.05 -13.14 0.86
CA ILE A 95 7.78 -14.41 1.01
C ILE A 95 9.29 -14.15 1.00
N CYS A 96 9.83 -13.39 0.04
CA CYS A 96 11.26 -13.07 0.03
C CYS A 96 11.70 -12.31 1.31
N ALA A 97 10.89 -11.40 1.82
CA ALA A 97 11.19 -10.70 3.08
C ALA A 97 11.22 -11.66 4.28
N ILE A 98 10.27 -12.60 4.36
CA ILE A 98 10.24 -13.64 5.40
C ILE A 98 11.46 -14.56 5.28
N LEU A 99 11.78 -15.01 4.07
CA LEU A 99 12.95 -15.87 3.83
C LEU A 99 14.23 -15.22 4.35
N GLU A 100 14.45 -13.94 4.08
CA GLU A 100 15.68 -13.28 4.54
C GLU A 100 15.68 -12.96 6.05
N ASN A 101 14.55 -12.52 6.61
CA ASN A 101 14.47 -12.09 8.01
C ASN A 101 14.34 -13.27 9.00
N ASN A 102 13.91 -14.44 8.53
CA ASN A 102 13.61 -15.59 9.39
C ASN A 102 14.48 -16.82 9.07
N GLN A 103 15.54 -16.69 8.27
CA GLN A 103 16.47 -17.78 7.99
C GLN A 103 17.28 -18.19 9.23
N THR A 104 17.60 -19.47 9.30
CA THR A 104 18.52 -20.10 10.24
C THR A 104 19.43 -21.07 9.48
N ASP A 105 20.40 -21.67 10.17
CA ASP A 105 21.27 -22.69 9.57
C ASP A 105 20.51 -23.95 9.08
N GLU A 106 19.31 -24.19 9.61
CA GLU A 106 18.48 -25.36 9.30
C GLU A 106 17.32 -25.08 8.33
N GLY A 107 17.01 -23.81 8.05
CA GLY A 107 15.88 -23.45 7.19
C GLY A 107 15.31 -22.07 7.47
N VAL A 108 13.97 -21.95 7.44
CA VAL A 108 13.26 -20.67 7.66
C VAL A 108 12.17 -20.85 8.70
N ILE A 109 12.18 -20.01 9.73
CA ILE A 109 11.15 -20.00 10.77
C ILE A 109 9.89 -19.31 10.24
N ILE A 110 8.77 -20.02 10.21
CA ILE A 110 7.48 -19.45 9.84
C ILE A 110 7.02 -18.42 10.90
N PRO A 111 6.66 -17.17 10.52
CA PRO A 111 6.10 -16.17 11.43
C PRO A 111 4.89 -16.71 12.21
N GLU A 112 4.77 -16.33 13.49
CA GLU A 112 3.74 -16.88 14.40
C GLU A 112 2.31 -16.81 13.84
N PRO A 113 1.84 -15.69 13.24
CA PRO A 113 0.47 -15.62 12.71
C PRO A 113 0.20 -16.52 11.49
N LEU A 114 1.24 -17.13 10.89
CA LEU A 114 1.15 -17.99 9.71
C LEU A 114 1.30 -19.48 10.05
N ARG A 115 1.49 -19.83 11.33
CA ARG A 115 1.58 -21.23 11.77
C ARG A 115 0.19 -21.87 11.83
N ALA A 116 0.13 -23.18 11.62
CA ALA A 116 -1.10 -23.99 11.69
C ALA A 116 -1.50 -24.31 13.13
#